data_AF-A0A7J3XC12-F1
#
_entry.id   AF-A0A7J3XC12-F1
#
_cell.length_a   1.000
_cell.length_b   1.000
_cell.length_c   1.000
_cell.angle_alpha   90.00
_cell.angle_beta   90.00
_cell.angle_gamma   90.00
#
_symmetry.space_group_name_H-M   'P 1'
#
loop_
_entity.id
_entity.type
_entity.pdbx_description
1 polymer ?
#
loop_
_entity_poly.entity_id
_entity_poly.type
_entity_poly.pdbx_seq_one_letter_code
_entity_poly.pdbx_strand_id
1 'polypeptide(L)'
;MRVLAYRVMLSVVLLSAVLVVAQYHRVEVVWRKSLNPAEGPDILISTCLGGDRLYIVYRSYSRERGSWTSRLEVRELGSGALVAEPMVWDDVLWRSCNIYGGTLYLAGYRVVGEGRVWVVASLSLSSLQELRRVEGVSGAPTHITIYGGNL
;
A
#
# COMPACT_ATOMS: atom_id res chain seq x y z
N MET A 1 -11.05 56.92 -18.43
CA MET A 1 -11.41 55.51 -18.74
C MET A 1 -10.22 54.55 -18.71
N ARG A 2 -9.09 54.80 -19.39
CA ARG A 2 -7.94 53.85 -19.44
C ARG A 2 -7.34 53.49 -18.08
N VAL A 3 -7.18 54.45 -17.17
CA VAL A 3 -6.60 54.23 -15.82
C VAL A 3 -7.47 53.31 -14.94
N LEU A 4 -8.79 53.38 -15.10
CA LEU A 4 -9.73 52.53 -14.36
C LEU A 4 -9.64 51.08 -14.84
N ALA A 5 -9.52 50.86 -16.15
CA ALA A 5 -9.37 49.53 -16.74
C ALA A 5 -8.08 48.83 -16.27
N TYR A 6 -6.95 49.55 -16.20
CA TYR A 6 -5.69 49.00 -15.69
C TYR A 6 -5.77 48.63 -14.20
N ARG A 7 -6.44 49.44 -13.38
CA ARG A 7 -6.61 49.15 -11.94
C ARG A 7 -7.47 47.91 -11.72
N VAL A 8 -8.56 47.76 -12.47
CA VAL A 8 -9.42 46.56 -12.38
C VAL A 8 -8.67 45.32 -12.83
N MET A 9 -7.93 45.40 -13.95
CA MET A 9 -7.19 44.25 -14.49
C MET A 9 -6.05 43.82 -13.53
N LEU A 10 -5.33 44.77 -12.94
CA LEU A 10 -4.30 44.48 -11.94
C LEU A 10 -4.89 43.83 -10.68
N SER A 11 -6.04 44.31 -10.21
CA SER A 11 -6.73 43.72 -9.06
C SER A 11 -7.20 42.29 -9.34
N VAL A 12 -7.70 42.00 -10.54
CA VAL A 12 -8.08 40.63 -10.94
C VAL A 12 -6.87 39.70 -11.00
N VAL A 13 -5.76 40.17 -11.57
CA VAL A 13 -4.51 39.39 -11.64
C VAL A 13 -3.96 39.12 -10.24
N LEU A 14 -3.90 40.13 -9.37
CA LEU A 14 -3.44 39.96 -7.99
C LEU A 14 -4.36 39.04 -7.18
N LEU A 15 -5.68 39.17 -7.32
CA LEU A 15 -6.65 38.33 -6.61
C LEU A 15 -6.54 36.86 -7.08
N SER A 16 -6.38 36.63 -8.39
CA SER A 16 -6.17 35.29 -8.93
C SER A 16 -4.84 34.67 -8.50
N ALA A 17 -3.76 35.46 -8.43
CA ALA A 17 -2.47 35.00 -7.91
C ALA A 17 -2.55 34.63 -6.42
N VAL A 18 -3.29 35.38 -5.60
CA VAL A 18 -3.50 35.07 -4.17
C VAL A 18 -4.34 33.80 -3.99
N LEU A 19 -5.34 33.58 -4.84
CA LEU A 19 -6.18 32.37 -4.79
C LEU A 19 -5.42 31.10 -5.24
N VAL A 20 -4.49 31.22 -6.19
CA VAL A 20 -3.66 30.09 -6.64
C VAL A 20 -2.61 29.68 -5.59
N VAL A 21 -2.05 30.63 -4.84
CA VAL A 21 -1.05 30.35 -3.79
C VAL A 21 -1.68 29.77 -2.51
N ALA A 22 -3.00 29.91 -2.32
CA ALA A 22 -3.69 29.47 -1.11
C ALA A 22 -4.18 28.01 -1.13
N GLN A 23 -4.00 27.25 -2.22
CA GLN A 23 -4.39 25.84 -2.27
C GLN A 23 -3.35 24.92 -1.62
N TYR A 24 -3.04 25.17 -0.35
CA TYR A 24 -2.35 24.17 0.47
C TYR A 24 -3.27 22.96 0.58
N HIS A 25 -2.85 21.84 -0.01
CA HIS A 25 -3.49 20.56 0.23
C HIS A 25 -3.24 20.22 1.70
N ARG A 26 -4.26 20.39 2.53
CA ARG A 26 -4.19 20.05 3.94
C ARG A 26 -3.97 18.55 4.04
N VAL A 27 -2.83 18.13 4.57
CA VAL A 27 -2.61 16.73 4.92
C VAL A 27 -3.45 16.46 6.16
N GLU A 28 -4.57 15.78 5.96
CA GLU A 28 -5.45 15.36 7.04
C GLU A 28 -5.18 13.91 7.40
N VAL A 29 -5.02 13.65 8.70
CA VAL A 29 -4.95 12.28 9.19
C VAL A 29 -6.38 11.77 9.32
N VAL A 30 -6.79 10.93 8.37
CA VAL A 30 -8.16 10.39 8.30
C VAL A 30 -8.48 9.49 9.49
N TRP A 31 -7.51 8.72 9.97
CA TRP A 31 -7.64 7.91 11.17
C TRP A 31 -6.27 7.57 11.77
N ARG A 32 -6.28 7.20 13.05
CA ARG A 32 -5.12 6.66 13.76
C ARG A 32 -5.53 5.40 14.48
N LYS A 33 -4.76 4.32 14.33
CA LYS A 33 -4.96 3.09 15.08
C LYS A 33 -3.79 2.87 16.02
N SER A 34 -4.09 2.58 17.28
CA SER A 34 -3.10 2.30 18.33
C SER A 34 -3.13 0.84 18.81
N LEU A 35 -4.08 0.03 18.33
CA LEU A 35 -4.21 -1.37 18.71
C LEU A 35 -3.61 -2.26 17.63
N ASN A 36 -2.50 -2.90 17.99
CA ASN A 36 -1.86 -3.93 17.21
C ASN A 36 -2.68 -5.24 17.36
N PRO A 37 -3.28 -5.79 16.29
CA PRO A 37 -3.99 -7.08 16.37
C PRO A 37 -3.04 -8.27 16.59
N ALA A 38 -1.72 -8.10 16.41
CA ALA A 38 -0.75 -9.13 16.67
C ALA A 38 -0.18 -9.09 18.09
N GLU A 39 0.22 -10.26 18.60
CA GLU A 39 0.75 -10.45 19.96
C GLU A 39 2.19 -9.95 20.17
N GLY A 40 2.90 -9.60 19.09
CA GLY A 40 4.31 -9.21 19.12
C GLY A 40 4.62 -7.94 18.32
N PRO A 41 5.90 -7.54 18.27
CA PRO A 41 6.30 -6.39 17.47
C PRO A 41 5.99 -6.61 15.99
N ASP A 42 5.50 -5.55 15.35
CA ASP A 42 5.23 -5.52 13.93
C ASP A 42 6.22 -4.61 13.20
N ILE A 43 6.53 -4.98 11.97
CA ILE A 43 7.38 -4.22 11.06
C ILE A 43 6.58 -3.99 9.79
N LEU A 44 6.16 -2.75 9.55
CA LEU A 44 5.54 -2.35 8.29
C LEU A 44 6.52 -2.57 7.14
N ILE A 45 6.06 -3.22 6.07
CA ILE A 45 6.89 -3.53 4.91
C ILE A 45 6.40 -2.80 3.66
N SER A 46 5.11 -2.88 3.36
CA SER A 46 4.54 -2.26 2.16
C SER A 46 3.08 -1.95 2.36
N THR A 47 2.58 -0.97 1.62
CA THR A 47 1.16 -0.65 1.53
C THR A 47 0.77 -0.49 0.08
N CYS A 48 -0.47 -0.86 -0.23
CA CYS A 48 -1.05 -0.66 -1.55
C CYS A 48 -2.52 -0.25 -1.39
N LEU A 49 -2.97 0.60 -2.32
CA LEU A 49 -4.33 1.16 -2.32
C LEU A 49 -5.13 0.53 -3.45
N GLY A 50 -6.35 0.10 -3.14
CA GLY A 50 -7.29 -0.46 -4.11
C GLY A 50 -8.70 0.03 -3.83
N GLY A 51 -9.15 1.05 -4.56
CA GLY A 51 -10.42 1.72 -4.30
C GLY A 51 -10.48 2.27 -2.87
N ASP A 52 -11.52 1.91 -2.13
CA ASP A 52 -11.74 2.34 -0.75
C ASP A 52 -11.03 1.45 0.29
N ARG A 53 -10.05 0.65 -0.14
CA ARG A 53 -9.31 -0.27 0.74
C ARG A 53 -7.81 0.01 0.73
N LEU A 54 -7.23 -0.09 1.92
CA LEU A 54 -5.80 -0.10 2.18
C LEU A 54 -5.36 -1.52 2.50
N TYR A 55 -4.36 -2.00 1.77
CA TYR A 55 -3.72 -3.30 1.96
C TYR A 55 -2.36 -3.06 2.61
N ILE A 56 -2.12 -3.70 3.75
CA ILE A 56 -0.92 -3.50 4.57
C ILE A 56 -0.19 -4.83 4.65
N VAL A 57 1.00 -4.87 4.06
CA VAL A 57 1.94 -5.99 4.19
C VAL A 57 2.93 -5.65 5.29
N TYR A 58 3.05 -6.54 6.26
CA TYR A 58 3.94 -6.35 7.40
C TYR A 58 4.49 -7.68 7.87
N ARG A 59 5.54 -7.63 8.68
CA ARG A 59 6.01 -8.78 9.45
C ARG A 59 5.54 -8.65 10.88
N SER A 60 5.19 -9.78 11.46
CA SER A 60 4.78 -9.84 12.85
C SER A 60 5.52 -10.97 13.55
N TYR A 61 6.03 -10.70 14.75
CA TYR A 61 6.65 -11.74 15.55
C TYR A 61 5.57 -12.49 16.35
N SER A 62 5.35 -13.76 16.03
CA SER A 62 4.49 -14.62 16.82
C SER A 62 5.26 -15.13 18.04
N ARG A 63 4.80 -14.79 19.24
CA ARG A 63 5.38 -15.30 20.49
C ARG A 63 5.14 -16.80 20.65
N GLU A 64 3.93 -17.26 20.29
CA GLU A 64 3.56 -18.67 20.28
C GLU A 64 4.53 -19.51 19.42
N ARG A 65 4.87 -19.02 18.23
CA ARG A 65 5.74 -19.74 17.28
C ARG A 65 7.22 -19.44 17.45
N GLY A 66 7.58 -18.42 18.23
CA GLY A 66 8.95 -17.94 18.38
C GLY A 66 9.58 -17.48 17.05
N SER A 67 8.76 -17.03 16.10
CA SER A 67 9.19 -16.77 14.72
C SER A 67 8.46 -15.58 14.10
N TRP A 68 9.07 -15.01 13.06
CA TRP A 68 8.49 -13.93 12.29
C TRP A 68 7.65 -14.47 11.14
N THR A 69 6.40 -14.05 11.04
CA THR A 69 5.50 -14.37 9.94
C THR A 69 5.26 -13.13 9.07
N SER A 70 4.93 -13.33 7.80
CA SER A 70 4.38 -12.24 6.99
C SER A 70 2.87 -12.20 7.15
N ARG A 71 2.32 -11.00 7.15
CA ARG A 71 0.89 -10.76 7.25
C ARG A 71 0.40 -9.78 6.19
N LEU A 72 -0.86 -9.95 5.82
CA LEU A 72 -1.63 -9.01 5.01
C LEU A 72 -2.88 -8.61 5.78
N GLU A 73 -2.96 -7.33 6.12
CA GLU A 73 -4.16 -6.69 6.63
C GLU A 73 -4.89 -5.95 5.52
N VAL A 74 -6.22 -6.03 5.52
CA VAL A 74 -7.06 -5.22 4.65
C VAL A 74 -7.93 -4.33 5.50
N ARG A 75 -7.84 -3.03 5.25
CA ARG A 75 -8.54 -2.00 6.01
C ARG A 75 -9.37 -1.13 5.10
N GLU A 76 -10.47 -0.62 5.62
CA GLU A 76 -11.22 0.44 4.98
C GLU A 76 -10.42 1.75 5.02
N LEU A 77 -10.35 2.44 3.89
CA LEU A 77 -9.54 3.65 3.75
C LEU A 77 -10.09 4.82 4.56
N GLY A 78 -11.41 4.95 4.66
CA GLY A 78 -12.06 6.05 5.39
C GLY A 78 -12.05 5.89 6.91
N SER A 79 -12.19 4.66 7.41
CA SER A 79 -12.36 4.39 8.86
C SER A 79 -11.13 3.73 9.51
N GLY A 80 -10.27 3.09 8.72
CA GLY A 80 -9.19 2.23 9.20
C GLY A 80 -9.69 0.92 9.81
N ALA A 81 -10.98 0.62 9.72
CA ALA A 81 -11.58 -0.61 10.21
C ALA A 81 -10.99 -1.82 9.48
N LEU A 82 -10.77 -2.91 10.22
CA LEU A 82 -10.31 -4.16 9.64
C LEU A 82 -11.46 -4.81 8.87
N VAL A 83 -11.22 -5.22 7.63
CA VAL A 83 -12.24 -5.83 6.76
C VAL A 83 -12.41 -7.32 7.06
N ALA A 84 -11.32 -8.00 7.42
CA ALA A 84 -11.29 -9.42 7.74
C ALA A 84 -10.04 -9.77 8.56
N GLU A 85 -10.01 -10.96 9.14
CA GLU A 85 -8.82 -11.49 9.83
C GLU A 85 -7.58 -11.42 8.93
N PRO A 86 -6.41 -11.01 9.47
CA PRO A 86 -5.19 -10.90 8.68
C PRO A 86 -4.77 -12.24 8.12
N MET A 87 -4.40 -12.27 6.84
CA MET A 87 -3.78 -13.46 6.24
C MET A 87 -2.36 -13.61 6.79
N VAL A 88 -1.93 -14.85 7.00
CA VAL A 88 -0.62 -15.16 7.60
C VAL A 88 0.13 -16.17 6.73
N TRP A 89 1.40 -15.89 6.48
CA TRP A 89 2.33 -16.79 5.79
C TRP A 89 3.55 -17.05 6.66
N ASP A 90 3.87 -18.34 6.85
CA ASP A 90 5.02 -18.81 7.61
C ASP A 90 6.24 -19.05 6.71
N ASP A 91 6.01 -19.32 5.43
CA ASP A 91 7.00 -19.75 4.46
C ASP A 91 7.57 -18.58 3.64
N VAL A 92 6.82 -17.49 3.48
CA VAL A 92 7.20 -16.37 2.61
C VAL A 92 7.33 -15.07 3.38
N LEU A 93 8.39 -14.32 3.06
CA LEU A 93 8.64 -12.95 3.46
C LEU A 93 8.22 -11.98 2.35
N TRP A 94 6.98 -11.50 2.43
CA TRP A 94 6.45 -10.50 1.50
C TRP A 94 7.13 -9.16 1.71
N ARG A 95 7.50 -8.49 0.60
CA ARG A 95 8.29 -7.26 0.59
C ARG A 95 7.63 -6.10 -0.14
N SER A 96 6.70 -6.41 -1.04
CA SER A 96 6.02 -5.41 -1.83
C SER A 96 4.64 -5.89 -2.22
N CYS A 97 3.73 -4.95 -2.41
CA CYS A 97 2.45 -5.21 -3.00
C CYS A 97 2.08 -4.16 -4.04
N ASN A 98 1.26 -4.55 -5.02
CA ASN A 98 0.73 -3.67 -6.06
C ASN A 98 -0.63 -4.22 -6.53
N ILE A 99 -1.49 -3.37 -7.08
CA ILE A 99 -2.85 -3.75 -7.49
C ILE A 99 -3.07 -3.38 -8.95
N TYR A 100 -3.62 -4.31 -9.73
CA TYR A 100 -4.00 -4.08 -11.11
C TYR A 100 -5.13 -5.00 -11.52
N GLY A 101 -6.12 -4.48 -12.26
CA GLY A 101 -7.18 -5.29 -12.87
C GLY A 101 -7.97 -6.17 -11.88
N GLY A 102 -8.27 -5.66 -10.68
CA GLY A 102 -8.97 -6.44 -9.65
C GLY A 102 -8.13 -7.55 -9.00
N THR A 103 -6.81 -7.51 -9.17
CA THR A 103 -5.86 -8.46 -8.58
C THR A 103 -4.86 -7.74 -7.70
N LEU A 104 -4.62 -8.28 -6.50
CA LEU A 104 -3.52 -7.90 -5.63
C LEU A 104 -2.31 -8.78 -5.93
N TYR A 105 -1.18 -8.16 -6.22
CA TYR A 105 0.08 -8.85 -6.45
C TYR A 105 1.00 -8.61 -5.25
N LEU A 106 1.63 -9.69 -4.79
CA LEU A 106 2.61 -9.68 -3.72
C LEU A 106 3.93 -10.18 -4.27
N ALA A 107 5.03 -9.53 -3.90
CA ALA A 107 6.38 -9.99 -4.20
C ALA A 107 7.20 -10.08 -2.92
N GLY A 108 7.95 -11.16 -2.80
CA GLY A 108 8.73 -11.47 -1.61
C GLY A 108 9.71 -12.60 -1.87
N TYR A 109 10.18 -13.23 -0.81
CA TYR A 109 11.05 -14.39 -0.93
C TYR A 109 10.79 -15.43 0.15
N ARG A 110 11.14 -16.67 -0.16
CA ARG A 110 11.21 -17.77 0.79
C ARG A 110 12.66 -18.12 1.06
N VAL A 111 12.96 -18.49 2.30
CA VAL A 111 14.30 -18.99 2.68
C VAL A 111 14.36 -20.48 2.37
N VAL A 112 15.40 -20.91 1.66
CA VAL A 112 15.60 -22.32 1.26
C VAL A 112 17.05 -22.70 1.51
N GLY A 113 17.29 -23.50 2.55
CA GLY A 113 18.65 -23.74 3.05
C GLY A 113 19.31 -22.42 3.45
N GLU A 114 20.51 -22.15 2.93
CA GLU A 114 21.22 -20.88 3.12
C GLU A 114 20.80 -19.79 2.12
N GLY A 115 19.97 -20.14 1.13
CA GLY A 115 19.57 -19.26 0.04
C GLY A 115 18.19 -18.62 0.21
N ARG A 116 17.83 -17.81 -0.78
CA ARG A 116 16.50 -17.21 -0.93
C ARG A 116 16.00 -17.43 -2.35
N VAL A 117 14.75 -17.86 -2.50
CA VAL A 117 14.06 -17.91 -3.78
C VAL A 117 13.03 -16.79 -3.83
N TRP A 118 12.98 -16.05 -4.94
CA TRP A 118 11.95 -15.03 -5.09
C TRP A 118 10.59 -15.69 -5.29
N VAL A 119 9.56 -15.08 -4.74
CA VAL A 119 8.17 -15.55 -4.82
C VAL A 119 7.30 -14.37 -5.24
N VAL A 120 6.43 -14.60 -6.23
CA VAL A 120 5.37 -13.67 -6.63
C VAL A 120 4.04 -14.40 -6.52
N ALA A 121 3.10 -13.83 -5.78
CA ALA A 121 1.73 -14.31 -5.71
C ALA A 121 0.75 -13.26 -6.23
N SER A 122 -0.39 -13.74 -6.72
CA SER A 122 -1.53 -12.93 -7.11
C SER A 122 -2.76 -13.43 -6.38
N LEU A 123 -3.56 -12.50 -5.87
CA LEU A 123 -4.77 -12.75 -5.09
C LEU A 123 -5.93 -12.01 -5.74
N SER A 124 -7.10 -12.61 -5.76
CA SER A 124 -8.34 -11.92 -6.13
C SER A 124 -8.58 -10.77 -5.14
N LEU A 125 -8.81 -9.55 -5.62
CA LEU A 125 -9.06 -8.41 -4.74
C LEU A 125 -10.43 -8.51 -4.03
N SER A 126 -11.38 -9.23 -4.62
CA SER A 126 -12.72 -9.39 -4.06
C SER A 126 -12.79 -10.44 -2.96
N SER A 127 -12.05 -11.54 -3.08
CA SER A 127 -12.10 -12.68 -2.16
C SER A 127 -10.82 -12.94 -1.37
N LEU A 128 -9.71 -12.28 -1.74
CA LEU A 128 -8.36 -12.54 -1.23
C LEU A 128 -7.87 -13.99 -1.43
N GLN A 129 -8.54 -14.74 -2.30
CA GLN A 129 -8.10 -16.07 -2.68
C GLN A 129 -6.84 -15.96 -3.55
N GLU A 130 -5.81 -16.74 -3.24
CA GLU A 130 -4.64 -16.89 -4.10
C GLU A 130 -5.05 -17.48 -5.46
N LEU A 131 -4.73 -16.73 -6.52
CA LEU A 131 -5.00 -17.11 -7.91
C LEU A 131 -3.82 -17.87 -8.51
N ARG A 132 -2.60 -17.40 -8.21
CA ARG A 132 -1.36 -17.98 -8.72
C ARG A 132 -0.20 -17.59 -7.83
N ARG A 133 0.74 -18.53 -7.67
CA ARG A 133 2.05 -18.31 -7.09
C ARG A 133 3.13 -18.83 -8.03
N VAL A 134 4.20 -18.06 -8.17
CA VAL A 134 5.38 -18.40 -8.98
C VAL A 134 6.62 -18.20 -8.13
N GLU A 135 7.52 -19.17 -8.17
CA GLU A 135 8.85 -19.07 -7.56
C GLU A 135 9.92 -19.00 -8.64
N GLY A 136 11.01 -18.31 -8.34
CA GLY A 136 12.21 -18.31 -9.17
C GLY A 136 13.36 -19.11 -8.59
N VAL A 137 14.54 -18.89 -9.18
CA VAL A 137 15.76 -19.64 -8.83
C VAL A 137 16.49 -19.03 -7.64
N SER A 138 16.64 -17.70 -7.58
CA SER A 138 17.25 -17.01 -6.45
C SER A 138 16.88 -15.54 -6.38
N GLY A 139 16.80 -14.97 -5.17
CA GLY A 139 16.65 -13.53 -4.98
C GLY A 139 15.76 -13.12 -3.82
N ALA A 140 15.70 -11.81 -3.59
CA ALA A 140 14.87 -11.17 -2.57
C ALA A 140 14.23 -9.90 -3.16
N PRO A 141 13.14 -10.03 -3.96
CA PRO A 141 12.51 -8.88 -4.57
C PRO A 141 12.03 -7.93 -3.48
N THR A 142 12.30 -6.65 -3.68
CA THR A 142 11.93 -5.57 -2.75
C THR A 142 10.79 -4.71 -3.30
N HIS A 143 10.49 -4.84 -4.59
CA HIS A 143 9.48 -4.05 -5.28
C HIS A 143 8.81 -4.88 -6.39
N ILE A 144 7.52 -4.63 -6.63
CA ILE A 144 6.80 -5.10 -7.81
C ILE A 144 6.09 -3.95 -8.51
N THR A 145 6.37 -3.82 -9.81
CA THR A 145 5.65 -2.92 -10.72
C THR A 145 4.86 -3.77 -11.69
N ILE A 146 3.61 -3.40 -11.92
CA ILE A 146 2.77 -4.04 -12.93
C ILE A 146 2.65 -3.07 -14.09
N TYR A 147 3.10 -3.51 -15.27
CA TYR A 147 2.83 -2.79 -16.50
C TYR A 147 1.63 -3.44 -17.17
N GLY A 148 0.54 -2.68 -17.27
CA GLY A 148 -0.69 -3.12 -17.90
C GLY A 148 -1.22 -2.03 -18.81
N GLY A 149 -0.72 -2.00 -20.03
CA GLY A 149 -1.25 -1.24 -21.15
C GLY A 149 -1.32 -2.17 -22.36
N ASN A 150 -2.41 -2.10 -23.12
CA ASN A 150 -2.45 -2.67 -24.46
C ASN A 150 -1.28 -2.06 -25.26
N LEU A 151 -0.43 -2.89 -25.84
CA LEU A 151 0.23 -2.56 -27.11
C LEU A 151 -0.76 -2.83 -28.23
#